data_AF-A0A819I7T7-F1
#
_entry.id   AF-A0A819I7T7-F1
#
_cell.length_a   1.000
_cell.length_b   1.000
_cell.length_c   1.000
_cell.angle_alpha   90.00
_cell.angle_beta   90.00
_cell.angle_gamma   90.00
#
_symmetry.space_group_name_H-M   'P 1'
#
loop_
_entity.id
_entity.type
_entity.pdbx_description
1 polymer ?
#
loop_
_entity_poly.entity_id
_entity_poly.type
_entity_poly.pdbx_seq_one_letter_code
_entity_poly.pdbx_strand_id
1 'polypeptide(L)'
;MPSFRGHIYVIADQIPNWLNISKSQSQLRVISTKEIIDNKYLPTFNSHAIEANLHKIPHLKEFYLYFNDDYILGRPVSIEDFFLHGRCPVIYGDDRLTSNTNVTLNIHKKAMLNTNFLLDNFSSDTNTNVNKSDRRFLPHAPHPLRKSIAEEVWFSKFAEVHREQSSHRFRDMHDVHPAYFTSRYMIEQANVCVEQRRMKSACPPDGKDFCNQ
;
A
#
# COMPACT_ATOMS: atom_id res chain seq x y z
N MET A 1 9.65 23.26 -9.62
CA MET A 1 9.28 22.03 -8.89
C MET A 1 10.41 21.70 -7.93
N PRO A 2 10.16 21.45 -6.64
CA PRO A 2 11.20 20.87 -5.79
C PRO A 2 11.59 19.53 -6.42
N SER A 3 12.84 19.35 -6.80
CA SER A 3 13.30 18.12 -7.44
C SER A 3 13.19 16.96 -6.44
N PHE A 4 12.48 15.90 -6.82
CA PHE A 4 12.48 14.66 -6.06
C PHE A 4 13.93 14.15 -5.90
N ARG A 5 14.39 14.02 -4.65
CA ARG A 5 15.76 13.53 -4.32
C ARG A 5 15.72 12.11 -3.73
N GLY A 6 14.88 11.24 -4.29
CA GLY A 6 14.77 9.84 -3.88
C GLY A 6 15.18 8.85 -4.97
N HIS A 7 15.09 7.56 -4.64
CA HIS A 7 15.16 6.49 -5.64
C HIS A 7 13.73 6.10 -6.03
N ILE A 8 13.54 5.81 -7.31
CA ILE A 8 12.32 5.22 -7.86
C ILE A 8 12.62 3.75 -8.10
N TYR A 9 11.77 2.87 -7.59
CA TYR A 9 11.84 1.44 -7.83
C TYR A 9 10.63 1.05 -8.68
N VAL A 10 10.87 0.41 -9.81
CA VAL A 10 9.81 -0.15 -10.67
C VAL A 10 9.90 -1.66 -10.60
N ILE A 11 8.82 -2.31 -10.18
CA ILE A 11 8.77 -3.76 -10.09
C ILE A 11 8.27 -4.29 -11.43
N ALA A 12 9.15 -4.96 -12.18
CA ALA A 12 8.82 -5.50 -13.48
C ALA A 12 9.79 -6.62 -13.88
N ASP A 13 9.28 -7.66 -14.54
CA ASP A 13 10.08 -8.73 -15.13
C ASP A 13 10.37 -8.51 -16.62
N GLN A 14 9.84 -7.43 -17.19
CA GLN A 14 10.06 -7.02 -18.57
C GLN A 14 10.51 -5.56 -18.60
N ILE A 15 11.55 -5.29 -19.40
CA ILE A 15 12.11 -3.95 -19.57
C ILE A 15 11.92 -3.54 -21.03
N PRO A 16 11.18 -2.46 -21.31
CA PRO A 16 11.06 -1.96 -22.67
C PRO A 16 12.42 -1.52 -23.23
N ASN A 17 12.68 -1.79 -24.52
CA ASN A 17 13.97 -1.47 -25.17
C ASN A 17 14.33 0.03 -25.13
N TRP A 18 13.33 0.91 -24.98
CA TRP A 18 13.54 2.36 -24.86
C TRP A 18 14.02 2.78 -23.46
N LEU A 19 13.84 1.93 -22.43
CA LEU A 19 14.22 2.22 -21.05
C LEU A 19 15.68 1.81 -20.82
N ASN A 20 16.58 2.79 -20.81
CA ASN A 20 18.00 2.53 -20.58
C ASN A 20 18.34 2.53 -19.07
N ILE A 21 18.47 1.33 -18.49
CA ILE A 21 18.80 1.10 -17.07
C ILE A 21 20.31 0.98 -16.83
N SER A 22 21.13 0.81 -17.88
CA SER A 22 22.58 0.56 -17.75
C SER A 22 23.40 1.79 -17.33
N LYS A 23 22.79 2.98 -17.31
CA LYS A 23 23.45 4.18 -16.81
C LYS A 23 23.52 4.11 -15.29
N SER A 24 24.74 3.89 -14.77
CA SER A 24 25.14 3.77 -13.35
C SER A 24 24.85 5.00 -12.47
N GLN A 25 23.90 5.85 -12.86
CA GLN A 25 23.54 7.12 -12.22
C GLN A 25 22.01 7.36 -12.18
N SER A 26 21.19 6.40 -12.62
CA SER A 26 19.74 6.61 -12.59
C SER A 26 19.19 6.47 -11.16
N GLN A 27 18.42 7.48 -10.72
CA GLN A 27 17.57 7.37 -9.52
C GLN A 27 16.53 6.24 -9.68
N LEU A 28 16.32 5.73 -10.89
CA LEU A 28 15.41 4.65 -11.25
C LEU A 28 16.10 3.30 -11.22
N ARG A 29 15.53 2.33 -10.51
CA ARG A 29 15.94 0.92 -10.52
C ARG A 29 14.76 0.05 -10.90
N VAL A 30 14.95 -0.84 -11.86
CA VAL A 30 13.98 -1.91 -12.13
C VAL A 30 14.37 -3.11 -11.28
N ILE A 31 13.40 -3.65 -10.56
CA ILE A 31 13.56 -4.81 -9.66
C ILE A 31 12.69 -5.93 -10.21
N SER A 32 13.28 -7.09 -10.47
CA SER A 32 12.52 -8.29 -10.87
C SER A 32 11.74 -8.83 -9.68
N THR A 33 10.58 -9.45 -9.93
CA THR A 33 9.82 -10.15 -8.87
C THR A 33 10.66 -11.24 -8.21
N LYS A 34 11.62 -11.85 -8.93
CA LYS A 34 12.60 -12.83 -8.41
C LYS A 34 13.55 -12.30 -7.35
N GLU A 35 13.74 -10.97 -7.27
CA GLU A 35 14.60 -10.37 -6.25
C GLU A 35 13.89 -10.22 -4.90
N ILE A 36 12.56 -10.21 -4.89
CA ILE A 36 11.75 -9.94 -3.68
C ILE A 36 10.81 -11.09 -3.30
N ILE A 37 10.52 -12.03 -4.21
CA ILE A 37 9.66 -13.18 -3.99
C ILE A 37 10.49 -14.47 -4.08
N ASP A 38 10.27 -15.39 -3.13
CA ASP A 38 10.87 -16.73 -3.16
C ASP A 38 10.49 -17.46 -4.46
N ASN A 39 11.48 -18.05 -5.14
CA ASN A 39 11.32 -18.74 -6.42
C ASN A 39 10.21 -19.81 -6.41
N LYS A 40 9.92 -20.44 -5.26
CA LYS A 40 8.85 -21.45 -5.17
C LYS A 40 7.44 -20.86 -5.37
N TYR A 41 7.28 -19.55 -5.20
CA TYR A 41 6.03 -18.81 -5.38
C TYR A 41 5.94 -18.15 -6.77
N LEU A 42 6.94 -18.34 -7.62
CA LEU A 42 6.99 -17.76 -8.96
C LEU A 42 6.65 -18.80 -10.05
N PRO A 43 6.06 -18.38 -11.19
CA PRO A 43 5.64 -17.02 -11.50
C PRO A 43 4.34 -16.62 -10.78
N THR A 44 4.21 -15.33 -10.45
CA THR A 44 2.96 -14.75 -9.92
C THR A 44 2.53 -13.53 -10.73
N PHE A 45 1.22 -13.40 -10.90
CA PHE A 45 0.52 -12.25 -11.48
C PHE A 45 -0.42 -11.61 -10.43
N ASN A 46 -0.27 -12.03 -9.17
CA ASN A 46 -1.06 -11.52 -8.06
C ASN A 46 -0.42 -10.24 -7.51
N SER A 47 -1.04 -9.08 -7.73
CA SER A 47 -0.52 -7.82 -7.18
C SER A 47 -0.46 -7.86 -5.65
N HIS A 48 -1.40 -8.53 -4.95
CA HIS A 48 -1.34 -8.64 -3.50
C HIS A 48 -0.09 -9.42 -3.05
N ALA A 49 0.28 -10.50 -3.75
CA ALA A 49 1.51 -11.23 -3.46
C ALA A 49 2.76 -10.37 -3.69
N ILE A 50 2.80 -9.61 -4.79
CA ILE A 50 3.92 -8.72 -5.12
C ILE A 50 4.05 -7.59 -4.09
N GLU A 51 2.96 -6.89 -3.81
CA GLU A 51 2.88 -5.76 -2.89
C GLU A 51 3.29 -6.15 -1.46
N ALA A 52 2.90 -7.34 -1.00
CA ALA A 52 3.30 -7.84 0.31
C ALA A 52 4.80 -8.10 0.45
N ASN A 53 5.54 -8.20 -0.65
CA ASN A 53 6.99 -8.42 -0.68
C ASN A 53 7.82 -7.14 -0.95
N LEU A 54 7.20 -5.97 -1.14
CA LEU A 54 7.92 -4.73 -1.47
C LEU A 54 8.98 -4.33 -0.42
N HIS A 55 8.76 -4.64 0.85
CA HIS A 55 9.73 -4.35 1.92
C HIS A 55 11.10 -5.02 1.71
N LYS A 56 11.16 -6.08 0.88
CA LYS A 56 12.38 -6.82 0.54
C LYS A 56 13.20 -6.17 -0.58
N ILE A 57 12.72 -5.09 -1.20
CA ILE A 57 13.49 -4.35 -2.22
C ILE A 57 14.87 -3.98 -1.63
N PRO A 58 15.97 -4.34 -2.31
CA PRO A 58 17.31 -3.99 -1.84
C PRO A 58 17.48 -2.48 -1.69
N HIS A 59 18.01 -2.06 -0.53
CA HIS A 59 18.23 -0.65 -0.18
C HIS A 59 16.97 0.24 -0.15
N LEU A 60 15.77 -0.36 -0.04
CA LEU A 60 14.57 0.40 0.26
C LEU A 60 14.73 1.14 1.59
N LYS A 61 14.40 2.43 1.58
CA LYS A 61 14.47 3.29 2.76
C LYS A 61 13.35 2.96 3.75
N GLU A 62 13.56 3.33 5.02
CA GLU A 62 12.56 3.13 6.07
C GLU A 62 11.22 3.78 5.74
N PHE A 63 11.22 4.98 5.16
CA PHE A 63 10.02 5.69 4.72
C PHE A 63 9.97 5.68 3.19
N TYR A 64 8.91 5.13 2.62
CA TYR A 64 8.73 5.04 1.17
C TYR A 64 7.28 5.27 0.77
N LEU A 65 7.09 5.70 -0.48
CA LEU A 65 5.78 5.82 -1.10
C LEU A 65 5.57 4.65 -2.05
N TYR A 66 4.45 3.97 -1.86
CA TYR A 66 3.97 2.97 -2.81
C TYR A 66 3.01 3.61 -3.82
N PHE A 67 3.21 3.27 -5.09
CA PHE A 67 2.37 3.60 -6.22
C PHE A 67 2.08 2.30 -6.98
N ASN A 68 0.83 2.07 -7.37
CA ASN A 68 0.50 1.08 -8.39
C ASN A 68 0.52 1.75 -9.79
N ASP A 69 0.03 1.03 -10.80
CA ASP A 69 0.00 1.46 -12.21
C ASP A 69 -1.25 2.24 -12.64
N ASP A 70 -2.27 2.36 -11.79
CA ASP A 70 -3.57 2.94 -12.16
C ASP A 70 -3.79 4.39 -11.70
N TYR A 71 -2.78 5.04 -11.11
CA TYR A 71 -2.81 6.46 -10.77
C TYR A 71 -1.48 7.20 -10.96
N ILE A 72 -1.59 8.51 -11.23
CA ILE A 72 -0.48 9.45 -11.40
C ILE A 72 -0.72 10.72 -10.58
N LEU A 73 0.36 11.43 -10.24
CA LEU A 73 0.28 12.74 -9.59
C LEU A 73 -0.17 13.80 -10.59
N GLY A 74 -1.39 14.32 -10.42
CA GLY A 74 -1.98 15.34 -11.32
C GLY A 74 -1.66 16.79 -10.95
N ARG A 75 -1.08 17.04 -9.78
CA ARG A 75 -0.71 18.37 -9.26
C ARG A 75 0.63 18.31 -8.54
N PRO A 76 1.37 19.42 -8.42
CA PRO A 76 2.55 19.47 -7.55
C PRO A 76 2.19 19.05 -6.12
N VAL A 77 3.03 18.21 -5.52
CA VAL A 77 2.91 17.73 -4.14
C VAL A 77 4.22 18.00 -3.38
N SER A 78 4.14 18.08 -2.06
CA SER A 78 5.31 18.13 -1.17
C SER A 78 5.46 16.83 -0.38
N ILE A 79 6.57 16.67 0.35
CA ILE A 79 6.77 15.47 1.17
C ILE A 79 5.80 15.44 2.35
N GLU A 80 5.40 16.61 2.85
CA GLU A 80 4.46 16.80 3.95
C GLU A 80 3.03 16.34 3.61
N ASP A 81 2.70 16.21 2.32
CA ASP A 81 1.44 15.59 1.90
C ASP A 81 1.36 14.11 2.29
N PHE A 82 2.51 13.46 2.46
CA PHE A 82 2.64 12.04 2.75
C PHE A 82 3.31 11.71 4.09
N PHE A 83 4.23 12.56 4.57
CA PHE A 83 4.96 12.37 5.82
C PHE A 83 5.02 13.69 6.62
N LEU A 84 4.19 13.80 7.65
CA LEU A 84 4.28 14.93 8.59
C LEU A 84 5.59 14.87 9.37
N HIS A 85 6.24 16.04 9.48
CA HIS A 85 7.54 16.21 10.12
C HIS A 85 8.60 15.23 9.60
N GLY A 86 8.47 14.80 8.34
CA GLY A 86 9.39 13.89 7.65
C GLY A 86 9.37 12.43 8.11
N ARG A 87 8.48 12.03 9.03
CA ARG A 87 8.49 10.67 9.61
C ARG A 87 7.13 10.05 9.94
N CYS A 88 6.06 10.84 10.04
CA CYS A 88 4.74 10.35 10.40
C CYS A 88 3.89 10.17 9.15
N PRO A 89 3.59 8.92 8.70
CA PRO A 89 2.78 8.69 7.51
C PRO A 89 1.41 9.37 7.62
N VAL A 90 1.00 10.03 6.54
CA VAL A 90 -0.33 10.60 6.37
C VAL A 90 -1.18 9.60 5.60
N ILE A 91 -2.08 8.92 6.29
CA ILE A 91 -2.95 7.91 5.70
C ILE A 91 -4.30 8.54 5.39
N TYR A 92 -4.60 8.64 4.10
CA TYR A 92 -5.89 9.10 3.61
C TYR A 92 -6.89 7.95 3.57
N GLY A 93 -8.06 8.14 4.16
CA GLY A 93 -9.24 7.30 3.93
C GLY A 93 -10.25 8.04 3.08
N ASP A 94 -10.95 7.33 2.20
CA ASP A 94 -12.08 7.91 1.47
C ASP A 94 -13.38 7.91 2.30
N ASP A 95 -14.47 8.40 1.70
CA ASP A 95 -15.75 8.54 2.39
C ASP A 95 -16.45 7.18 2.68
N ARG A 96 -16.00 6.09 2.05
CA ARG A 96 -16.62 4.76 2.12
C ARG A 96 -16.08 4.00 3.33
N LEU A 97 -16.99 3.50 4.15
CA LEU A 97 -16.67 2.61 5.26
C LEU A 97 -16.56 1.16 4.77
N THR A 98 -15.54 0.45 5.24
CA THR A 98 -15.36 -0.98 5.00
C THR A 98 -16.39 -1.84 5.74
N SER A 99 -17.04 -1.29 6.76
CA SER A 99 -18.16 -1.92 7.48
C SER A 99 -19.49 -1.89 6.71
N ASN A 100 -19.59 -1.10 5.64
CA ASN A 100 -20.82 -1.01 4.86
C ASN A 100 -20.99 -2.23 3.94
N THR A 101 -21.96 -3.08 4.26
CA THR A 101 -22.25 -4.34 3.56
C THR A 101 -22.96 -4.17 2.21
N ASN A 102 -23.43 -2.96 1.88
CA ASN A 102 -24.13 -2.67 0.61
C ASN A 102 -23.18 -2.49 -0.58
N VAL A 103 -21.87 -2.64 -0.38
CA VAL A 103 -20.88 -2.45 -1.43
C VAL A 103 -20.72 -3.76 -2.22
N THR A 104 -20.95 -3.73 -3.54
CA THR A 104 -20.63 -4.88 -4.41
C THR A 104 -19.16 -5.24 -4.24
N LEU A 105 -18.92 -6.47 -3.78
CA LEU A 105 -17.59 -6.97 -3.43
C LEU A 105 -16.92 -7.53 -4.67
N ASN A 106 -15.92 -6.80 -5.17
CA ASN A 106 -14.89 -7.39 -6.01
C ASN A 106 -13.80 -7.99 -5.10
N ILE A 107 -12.90 -8.79 -5.70
CA ILE A 107 -11.83 -9.47 -4.99
C ILE A 107 -10.92 -8.52 -4.21
N HIS A 108 -10.72 -7.31 -4.72
CA HIS A 108 -9.88 -6.28 -4.07
C HIS A 108 -10.51 -5.73 -2.78
N LYS A 109 -11.81 -5.43 -2.81
CA LYS A 109 -12.55 -5.03 -1.60
C LYS A 109 -12.66 -6.19 -0.61
N LYS A 110 -12.85 -7.41 -1.10
CA LYS A 110 -12.86 -8.62 -0.26
C LYS A 110 -11.55 -8.77 0.50
N ALA A 111 -10.41 -8.52 -0.16
CA ALA A 111 -9.10 -8.57 0.50
C ALA A 111 -8.96 -7.55 1.65
N MET A 112 -9.55 -6.35 1.53
CA MET A 112 -9.61 -5.40 2.64
C MET A 112 -10.49 -5.88 3.80
N LEU A 113 -11.59 -6.59 3.51
CA LEU A 113 -12.42 -7.20 4.56
C LEU A 113 -11.70 -8.36 5.27
N ASN A 114 -10.97 -9.19 4.52
CA ASN A 114 -10.14 -10.24 5.10
C ASN A 114 -9.05 -9.61 6.01
N THR A 115 -8.46 -8.49 5.60
CA THR A 115 -7.54 -7.72 6.45
C THR A 115 -8.20 -7.25 7.75
N ASN A 116 -9.41 -6.67 7.68
CA ASN A 116 -10.13 -6.25 8.88
C ASN A 116 -10.36 -7.42 9.84
N PHE A 117 -10.79 -8.56 9.29
CA PHE A 117 -11.00 -9.78 10.07
C PHE A 117 -9.73 -10.22 10.79
N LEU A 118 -8.57 -10.24 10.12
CA LEU A 118 -7.30 -10.59 10.76
C LEU A 118 -6.89 -9.59 11.83
N LEU A 119 -7.00 -8.28 11.55
CA LEU A 119 -6.69 -7.25 12.54
C LEU A 119 -7.57 -7.36 13.79
N ASP A 120 -8.83 -7.77 13.64
CA ASP A 120 -9.74 -7.95 14.76
C ASP A 120 -9.43 -9.18 15.61
N ASN A 121 -8.95 -10.27 14.99
CA ASN A 121 -8.69 -11.54 15.67
C ASN A 121 -7.24 -11.68 16.17
N PHE A 122 -6.29 -10.90 15.64
CA PHE A 122 -4.87 -11.00 15.97
C PHE A 122 -4.36 -9.86 16.86
N SER A 123 -5.24 -8.92 17.26
CA SER A 123 -4.88 -7.85 18.18
C SER A 123 -4.75 -8.41 19.61
N SER A 124 -3.52 -8.67 20.05
CA SER A 124 -3.20 -8.87 21.46
C SER A 124 -3.34 -7.58 22.28
N ASP A 125 -3.33 -6.43 21.60
CA ASP A 125 -3.33 -5.11 22.21
C ASP A 125 -4.74 -4.49 22.20
N THR A 126 -5.19 -4.10 23.39
CA THR A 126 -6.49 -3.50 23.70
C THR A 126 -6.43 -1.98 23.54
N ASN A 127 -5.89 -1.46 22.43
CA ASN A 127 -5.96 -0.01 22.19
C ASN A 127 -7.42 0.35 21.85
N THR A 128 -8.24 0.47 22.90
CA THR A 128 -9.70 0.70 22.88
C THR A 128 -10.08 2.06 22.29
N ASN A 129 -9.09 2.93 22.05
CA ASN A 129 -9.29 4.27 21.52
C ASN A 129 -9.46 4.30 20.00
N VAL A 130 -9.23 3.18 19.28
CA VAL A 130 -9.41 3.17 17.83
C VAL A 130 -10.82 2.74 17.46
N ASN A 131 -11.54 3.65 16.81
CA ASN A 131 -12.88 3.36 16.30
C ASN A 131 -12.79 2.46 15.04
N LYS A 132 -12.81 1.14 15.26
CA LYS A 132 -12.81 0.12 14.19
C LYS A 132 -13.97 0.27 13.21
N SER A 133 -15.10 0.86 13.63
CA SER A 133 -16.24 1.11 12.74
C SER A 133 -15.96 2.23 11.72
N ASP A 134 -14.94 3.07 11.94
CA ASP A 134 -14.48 4.12 11.01
C ASP A 134 -13.34 3.65 10.09
N ARG A 135 -13.11 2.34 9.97
CA ARG A 135 -12.19 1.79 8.96
C ARG A 135 -12.72 2.09 7.56
N ARG A 136 -12.04 3.00 6.87
CA ARG A 136 -12.32 3.50 5.52
C ARG A 136 -11.48 2.82 4.46
N PHE A 137 -12.04 2.69 3.26
CA PHE A 137 -11.28 2.24 2.09
C PHE A 137 -10.10 3.21 1.81
N LEU A 138 -8.99 2.66 1.32
CA LEU A 138 -7.91 3.49 0.80
C LEU A 138 -8.33 4.09 -0.55
N PRO A 139 -8.13 5.40 -0.78
CA PRO A 139 -8.34 6.00 -2.08
C PRO A 139 -7.29 5.49 -3.08
N HIS A 140 -7.58 5.62 -4.37
CA HIS A 140 -6.59 5.41 -5.43
C HIS A 140 -5.60 6.59 -5.43
N ALA A 141 -4.62 6.50 -4.53
CA ALA A 141 -3.63 7.52 -4.26
C ALA A 141 -2.35 6.86 -3.72
N PRO A 142 -1.21 7.57 -3.72
CA PRO A 142 0.03 7.00 -3.19
C PRO A 142 -0.08 6.71 -1.70
N HIS A 143 0.54 5.60 -1.27
CA HIS A 143 0.48 5.16 0.11
C HIS A 143 1.84 5.34 0.81
N PRO A 144 1.96 6.21 1.83
CA PRO A 144 3.15 6.29 2.66
C PRO A 144 3.22 5.09 3.59
N LEU A 145 4.33 4.36 3.49
CA LEU A 145 4.56 3.12 4.22
C LEU A 145 5.91 3.16 4.93
N ARG A 146 6.02 2.32 5.96
CA ARG A 146 7.25 2.10 6.71
C ARG A 146 7.78 0.70 6.45
N LYS A 147 9.07 0.59 6.10
CA LYS A 147 9.69 -0.70 5.79
C LYS A 147 9.67 -1.62 7.01
N SER A 148 10.10 -1.13 8.17
CA SER A 148 10.07 -1.89 9.42
C SER A 148 8.67 -2.43 9.77
N ILE A 149 7.62 -1.65 9.53
CA ILE A 149 6.24 -2.09 9.81
C ILE A 149 5.75 -3.11 8.78
N ALA A 150 6.09 -2.95 7.50
CA ALA A 150 5.81 -3.96 6.50
C ALA A 150 6.54 -5.27 6.82
N GLU A 151 7.80 -5.23 7.26
CA GLU A 151 8.53 -6.41 7.75
C GLU A 151 7.83 -7.04 8.96
N GLU A 152 7.42 -6.25 9.94
CA GLU A 152 6.70 -6.75 11.11
C GLU A 152 5.39 -7.46 10.73
N VAL A 153 4.60 -6.86 9.85
CA VAL A 153 3.33 -7.44 9.38
C VAL A 153 3.58 -8.72 8.58
N TRP A 154 4.39 -8.65 7.53
CA TRP A 154 4.49 -9.73 6.53
C TRP A 154 5.48 -10.83 6.88
N PHE A 155 6.55 -10.51 7.62
CA PHE A 155 7.59 -11.48 7.96
C PHE A 155 7.43 -12.06 9.36
N SER A 156 6.89 -11.29 10.31
CA SER A 156 6.79 -11.70 11.72
C SER A 156 5.37 -12.08 12.12
N LYS A 157 4.45 -11.12 12.23
CA LYS A 157 3.13 -11.35 12.84
C LYS A 157 2.18 -12.16 11.97
N PHE A 158 2.14 -11.90 10.67
CA PHE A 158 1.21 -12.54 9.73
C PHE A 158 1.94 -13.37 8.68
N ALA A 159 3.05 -14.01 9.07
CA ALA A 159 3.90 -14.78 8.15
C ALA A 159 3.15 -15.95 7.48
N GLU A 160 2.15 -16.54 8.14
CA GLU A 160 1.32 -17.60 7.54
C GLU A 160 0.42 -17.06 6.42
N VAL A 161 -0.29 -15.96 6.69
CA VAL A 161 -1.10 -15.26 5.71
C VAL A 161 -0.24 -14.81 4.52
N HIS A 162 0.98 -14.33 4.79
CA HIS A 162 1.95 -13.98 3.74
C HIS A 162 2.31 -15.17 2.85
N ARG A 163 2.56 -16.36 3.44
CA ARG A 163 2.88 -17.58 2.69
C ARG A 163 1.71 -18.05 1.84
N GLU A 164 0.50 -18.06 2.40
CA GLU A 164 -0.73 -18.43 1.68
C GLU A 164 -0.94 -17.50 0.48
N GLN A 165 -0.99 -16.20 0.71
CA GLN A 165 -1.14 -15.19 -0.34
C GLN A 165 -0.05 -15.28 -1.41
N SER A 166 1.20 -15.52 -1.02
CA SER A 166 2.31 -15.67 -1.97
C SER A 166 2.16 -16.92 -2.84
N SER A 167 1.44 -17.96 -2.38
CA SER A 167 1.21 -19.18 -3.16
C SER A 167 0.20 -19.01 -4.31
N HIS A 168 -0.62 -17.96 -4.25
CA HIS A 168 -1.62 -17.68 -5.27
C HIS A 168 -1.00 -17.02 -6.52
N ARG A 169 -1.19 -17.64 -7.69
CA ARG A 169 -0.69 -17.11 -8.98
C ARG A 169 -1.46 -15.89 -9.46
N PHE A 170 -2.74 -15.80 -9.13
CA PHE A 170 -3.61 -14.64 -9.41
C PHE A 170 -4.23 -14.20 -8.08
N ARG A 171 -4.85 -13.01 -8.06
CA ARG A 171 -5.60 -12.56 -6.87
C ARG A 171 -6.61 -13.63 -6.48
N ASP A 172 -6.62 -13.97 -5.19
CA ASP A 172 -7.51 -14.98 -4.61
C ASP A 172 -8.48 -14.36 -3.61
N MET A 173 -9.62 -15.02 -3.38
CA MET A 173 -10.63 -14.55 -2.44
C MET A 173 -10.18 -14.58 -0.97
N HIS A 174 -9.11 -15.32 -0.66
CA HIS A 174 -8.49 -15.41 0.67
C HIS A 174 -7.36 -14.40 0.86
N ASP A 175 -6.94 -13.70 -0.21
CA ASP A 175 -5.92 -12.67 -0.10
C ASP A 175 -6.31 -11.57 0.89
N VAL A 176 -5.30 -10.86 1.36
CA VAL A 176 -5.41 -9.64 2.16
C VAL A 176 -4.83 -8.48 1.39
N HIS A 177 -5.34 -7.27 1.61
CA HIS A 177 -4.87 -6.13 0.84
C HIS A 177 -3.59 -5.54 1.46
N PRO A 178 -2.42 -5.54 0.78
CA PRO A 178 -1.17 -5.29 1.49
C PRO A 178 -0.98 -3.86 1.99
N ALA A 179 -1.17 -2.85 1.13
CA ALA A 179 -1.06 -1.46 1.55
C ALA A 179 -2.08 -1.12 2.65
N TYR A 180 -3.33 -1.53 2.48
CA TYR A 180 -4.39 -1.40 3.48
C TYR A 180 -4.02 -2.05 4.82
N PHE A 181 -3.49 -3.27 4.81
CA PHE A 181 -3.06 -3.99 6.02
C PHE A 181 -1.96 -3.22 6.73
N THR A 182 -0.86 -2.90 6.04
CA THR A 182 0.25 -2.18 6.66
C THR A 182 -0.22 -0.80 7.19
N SER A 183 -1.06 -0.08 6.45
CA SER A 183 -1.65 1.19 6.90
C SER A 183 -2.52 1.05 8.15
N ARG A 184 -3.43 0.07 8.18
CA ARG A 184 -4.31 -0.15 9.33
C ARG A 184 -3.56 -0.68 10.54
N TYR A 185 -2.58 -1.55 10.33
CA TYR A 185 -1.69 -1.99 11.40
C TYR A 185 -0.93 -0.81 12.02
N MET A 186 -0.41 0.12 11.21
CA MET A 186 0.21 1.35 11.73
C MET A 186 -0.75 2.21 12.57
N ILE A 187 -2.03 2.29 12.17
CA ILE A 187 -3.05 3.06 12.88
C ILE A 187 -3.47 2.39 14.19
N GLU A 188 -3.62 1.07 14.17
CA GLU A 188 -4.38 0.35 15.19
C GLU A 188 -3.50 -0.35 16.23
N GLN A 189 -2.32 -0.84 15.81
CA GLN A 189 -1.55 -1.81 16.59
C GLN A 189 -0.06 -1.49 16.69
N ALA A 190 0.50 -0.72 15.76
CA ALA A 190 1.90 -0.32 15.83
C ALA A 190 2.09 0.90 16.74
N ASN A 191 3.15 0.89 17.56
CA ASN A 191 3.53 2.04 18.38
C ASN A 191 4.32 3.06 17.55
N VAL A 192 3.65 3.70 16.57
CA VAL A 192 4.26 4.64 15.63
C VAL A 192 3.37 5.86 15.43
N CYS A 193 3.96 7.00 15.08
CA CYS A 193 3.16 8.17 14.72
C CYS A 193 2.50 7.98 13.35
N VAL A 194 1.21 8.29 13.28
CA VAL A 194 0.39 8.27 12.06
C VAL A 194 -0.58 9.43 12.12
N GLU A 195 -0.73 10.13 10.99
CA GLU A 195 -1.79 11.12 10.80
C GLU A 195 -2.88 10.50 9.91
N GLN A 196 -4.13 10.52 10.37
CA GLN A 196 -5.27 10.07 9.57
C GLN A 196 -5.98 11.28 8.98
N ARG A 197 -6.14 11.31 7.66
CA ARG A 197 -6.90 12.35 6.95
C ARG A 197 -8.03 11.74 6.14
N ARG A 198 -9.04 12.55 5.84
CA ARG A 198 -10.12 12.19 4.92
C ARG A 198 -9.88 12.86 3.59
N MET A 199 -9.98 12.07 2.53
CA MET A 199 -10.00 12.57 1.17
C MET A 199 -11.45 12.52 0.70
N LYS A 200 -12.06 13.69 0.48
CA LYS A 200 -13.37 13.74 -0.18
C LYS A 200 -13.20 13.08 -1.54
N SER A 201 -14.08 12.15 -1.87
CA SER A 201 -14.10 11.55 -3.21
C SER A 201 -14.03 12.64 -4.28
N ALA A 202 -13.17 12.45 -5.28
CA ALA A 202 -13.14 13.33 -6.45
C ALA A 202 -14.57 13.39 -7.02
N CYS A 203 -14.98 14.61 -7.40
CA CYS A 203 -16.29 14.98 -7.93
C CYS A 203 -17.01 13.84 -8.72
N PRO A 204 -18.34 13.69 -8.59
CA PRO A 204 -19.11 12.66 -9.31
C PRO A 204 -18.84 12.70 -10.84
N PRO A 205 -19.04 11.58 -11.55
CA PRO A 205 -18.72 11.43 -12.98
C PRO A 205 -19.47 12.40 -13.90
N ASP A 206 -20.49 13.08 -13.37
CA ASP A 206 -21.22 14.12 -14.06
C ASP A 206 -20.38 15.41 -13.99
N GLY A 207 -19.50 15.61 -14.98
CA GLY A 207 -18.51 16.69 -15.11
C GLY A 207 -19.05 18.13 -15.13
N LYS A 208 -19.99 18.46 -14.26
CA LYS A 208 -20.47 19.79 -13.93
C LYS A 208 -20.09 20.06 -12.49
N ASP A 209 -18.85 20.47 -12.32
CA ASP A 209 -18.44 21.55 -11.43
C ASP A 209 -16.95 21.39 -11.14
N PHE A 210 -16.20 22.41 -11.51
CA PHE A 210 -14.82 22.59 -11.13
C PHE A 210 -14.75 22.51 -9.59
N CYS A 211 -14.19 21.40 -9.10
CA CYS A 211 -13.90 21.15 -7.69
C CYS A 211 -12.95 22.29 -7.18
N ASN A 212 -13.55 23.41 -6.74
CA ASN A 212 -12.94 24.54 -6.04
C ASN A 212 -12.86 24.21 -4.55
N GLN A 213 -11.64 24.00 -4.05
CA GLN A 213 -11.06 24.51 -2.79
C GLN A 213 -9.74 23.81 -2.53
#